data_AF-A0A965MA14-F1
#
_entry.id   AF-A0A965MA14-F1
#
_cell.length_a   1.000
_cell.length_b   1.000
_cell.length_c   1.000
_cell.angle_alpha   90.00
_cell.angle_beta   90.00
_cell.angle_gamma   90.00
#
_symmetry.space_group_name_H-M   'P 1'
#
loop_
_entity.id
_entity.type
_entity.pdbx_description
1 polymer ?
#
loop_
_entity_poly.entity_id
_entity_poly.type
_entity_poly.pdbx_seq_one_letter_code
_entity_poly.pdbx_strand_id
1 'polypeptide(L)'
;MSIPASVLNTNLASMVARRNLGSAQVSLAESVERLSSGLRINRAKDDAAGMAVSSVIEGQTRIAATAHRNVNDAMSMVQTAEGALQEANWPHKEPMTP
;
A
#
# COMPACT_ATOMS: atom_id res chain seq x y z
N MET A 1 26.97 -27.99 -55.77
CA MET A 1 25.66 -27.58 -55.24
C MET A 1 25.80 -27.47 -53.72
N SER A 2 26.06 -26.27 -53.22
CA SER A 2 26.35 -26.03 -51.79
C SER A 2 25.05 -25.61 -51.11
N ILE A 3 24.56 -26.43 -50.18
CA ILE A 3 23.40 -26.07 -49.35
C ILE A 3 23.91 -25.06 -48.32
N PRO A 4 23.37 -23.82 -48.27
CA PRO A 4 23.83 -22.82 -47.32
C PRO A 4 23.61 -23.33 -45.89
N ALA A 5 24.70 -23.41 -45.13
CA ALA A 5 24.76 -23.95 -43.79
C ALA A 5 23.85 -23.23 -42.77
N SER A 6 23.25 -22.10 -43.11
CA SER A 6 22.33 -21.37 -42.23
C SER A 6 20.97 -22.04 -42.09
N VAL A 7 20.52 -22.82 -43.09
CA VAL A 7 19.22 -23.52 -43.05
C VAL A 7 19.33 -24.85 -42.28
N LEU A 8 20.53 -25.45 -42.25
CA LEU A 8 20.84 -26.68 -41.50
C LEU A 8 21.16 -26.41 -40.01
N ASN A 9 21.78 -25.27 -39.67
CA ASN A 9 22.27 -25.01 -38.32
C ASN A 9 21.32 -24.18 -37.44
N THR A 10 20.18 -23.71 -37.95
CA THR A 10 19.27 -22.86 -37.17
C THR A 10 17.85 -23.36 -37.33
N ASN A 11 17.42 -24.20 -36.39
CA ASN A 11 16.04 -24.67 -36.33
C ASN A 11 15.14 -23.48 -35.95
N LEU A 12 14.44 -22.92 -36.94
CA LEU A 12 13.56 -21.77 -36.75
C LEU A 12 12.48 -22.05 -35.69
N ALA A 13 11.95 -23.28 -35.62
CA ALA A 13 10.99 -23.67 -34.61
C ALA A 13 11.61 -23.66 -33.20
N SER A 14 12.87 -24.10 -33.05
CA SER A 14 13.56 -24.03 -31.76
C SER A 14 13.90 -22.58 -31.36
N MET A 15 14.24 -21.71 -32.32
CA MET A 15 14.47 -20.29 -32.06
C MET A 15 13.18 -19.58 -31.62
N VAL A 16 12.06 -19.86 -32.29
CA VAL A 16 10.73 -19.34 -31.90
C VAL A 16 10.32 -19.89 -30.53
N ALA A 17 10.52 -21.19 -30.28
CA ALA A 17 10.27 -21.78 -28.97
C ALA A 17 11.11 -21.14 -27.86
N ARG A 18 12.40 -20.84 -28.11
CA ARG A 18 13.28 -20.13 -27.16
C ARG A 18 12.84 -18.69 -26.92
N ARG A 19 12.39 -17.95 -27.95
CA ARG A 19 11.81 -16.61 -27.78
C ARG A 19 10.52 -16.64 -26.96
N ASN A 20 9.62 -17.58 -27.27
CA ASN A 20 8.36 -17.74 -26.55
C ASN A 20 8.62 -18.16 -25.10
N LEU A 21 9.59 -19.05 -24.86
CA LEU A 21 10.03 -19.42 -23.51
C LEU A 21 10.59 -18.21 -22.76
N GLY A 22 11.42 -17.38 -23.39
CA GLY A 22 11.92 -16.15 -22.78
C GLY A 22 10.78 -15.19 -22.38
N SER A 23 9.78 -15.01 -23.25
CA SER A 23 8.60 -14.20 -22.94
C SER A 23 7.73 -14.80 -21.81
N ALA A 24 7.55 -16.13 -21.82
CA ALA A 24 6.83 -16.83 -20.76
C ALA A 24 7.56 -16.75 -19.41
N GLN A 25 8.90 -16.81 -19.40
CA GLN A 25 9.72 -16.67 -18.20
C GLN A 25 9.57 -15.28 -17.57
N VAL A 26 9.56 -14.22 -18.39
CA VAL A 26 9.33 -12.84 -17.93
C VAL A 26 7.93 -12.68 -17.35
N SER A 27 6.91 -13.17 -18.05
CA SER A 27 5.51 -13.11 -17.60
C SER A 27 5.29 -13.88 -16.29
N LEU A 28 5.97 -15.01 -16.12
CA LEU A 28 5.97 -15.79 -14.89
C LEU A 28 6.62 -15.02 -13.74
N ALA A 29 7.77 -14.38 -13.97
CA ALA A 29 8.45 -13.58 -12.95
C ALA A 29 7.56 -12.43 -12.45
N GLU A 30 6.87 -11.73 -13.35
CA GLU A 30 5.90 -10.68 -12.99
C GLU A 30 4.72 -11.24 -12.19
N SER A 31 4.22 -12.42 -12.56
CA SER A 31 3.12 -13.08 -11.85
C SER A 31 3.52 -13.47 -10.42
N VAL A 32 4.73 -13.98 -10.23
CA VAL A 32 5.30 -14.30 -8.91
C VAL A 32 5.49 -13.04 -8.07
N GLU A 33 5.98 -11.95 -8.68
CA GLU A 33 6.15 -10.66 -8.01
C GLU A 33 4.82 -10.06 -7.52
N ARG A 34 3.76 -10.15 -8.31
CA ARG A 34 2.39 -9.72 -7.92
C ARG A 34 1.79 -10.64 -6.86
N LEU A 35 2.01 -11.95 -6.95
CA LEU A 35 1.57 -12.90 -5.94
C LEU A 35 2.28 -12.68 -4.59
N SER A 36 3.59 -12.45 -4.61
CA SER A 36 4.39 -12.25 -3.40
C SER A 36 4.11 -10.93 -2.69
N SER A 37 3.79 -9.88 -3.44
CA SER A 37 3.44 -8.57 -2.85
C SER A 37 1.97 -8.48 -2.46
N GLY A 38 1.10 -9.25 -3.11
CA GLY A 38 -0.36 -9.06 -3.04
C GLY A 38 -0.84 -7.76 -3.69
N LEU A 39 0.06 -6.95 -4.24
CA LEU A 39 -0.23 -5.67 -4.86
C LEU A 39 -0.41 -5.84 -6.36
N ARG A 40 -1.55 -5.36 -6.86
CA ARG A 40 -1.86 -5.44 -8.30
C ARG A 40 -0.94 -4.54 -9.12
N ILE A 41 -0.43 -3.45 -8.55
CA ILE A 41 0.51 -2.52 -9.18
C ILE A 41 1.82 -2.59 -8.40
N ASN A 42 2.78 -3.39 -8.87
CA ASN A 42 4.07 -3.57 -8.18
C ASN A 42 5.22 -2.81 -8.85
N ARG A 43 5.03 -2.27 -10.06
CA ARG A 43 6.04 -1.53 -10.83
C ARG A 43 5.51 -0.19 -11.31
N ALA A 44 6.24 0.89 -10.97
CA ALA A 44 5.97 2.25 -11.43
C ALA A 44 6.11 2.39 -12.95
N LYS A 45 6.84 1.46 -13.57
CA LYS A 45 7.17 1.45 -15.00
C LYS A 45 5.96 1.09 -15.87
N ASP A 46 5.03 0.26 -15.37
CA ASP A 46 3.89 -0.23 -16.15
C ASP A 46 2.62 0.61 -15.93
N ASP A 47 2.48 1.29 -14.77
CA ASP A 47 1.41 2.25 -14.48
C ASP A 47 1.85 3.28 -13.42
N ALA A 48 2.64 4.27 -13.85
CA ALA A 48 3.15 5.34 -12.98
C ALA A 48 2.02 6.18 -12.36
N ALA A 49 0.92 6.39 -13.09
CA ALA A 49 -0.22 7.17 -12.63
C ALA A 49 -1.03 6.40 -11.57
N GLY A 50 -1.31 5.12 -11.81
CA GLY A 50 -1.98 4.25 -10.85
C GLY A 50 -1.17 4.06 -9.57
N MET A 51 0.16 3.96 -9.67
CA MET A 51 1.02 3.92 -8.49
C MET A 51 1.03 5.25 -7.72
N ALA A 52 1.08 6.39 -8.41
CA ALA A 52 1.06 7.71 -7.77
C ALA A 52 -0.28 7.98 -7.05
N VAL A 53 -1.41 7.57 -7.63
CA VAL A 53 -2.71 7.68 -6.95
C VAL A 53 -2.78 6.73 -5.76
N SER A 54 -2.28 5.50 -5.89
CA SER A 54 -2.25 4.53 -4.79
C SER A 54 -1.41 5.03 -3.61
N SER A 55 -0.25 5.64 -3.87
CA SER A 55 0.59 6.20 -2.81
C SER A 55 -0.05 7.42 -2.13
N VAL A 56 -0.76 8.26 -2.87
CA VAL A 56 -1.55 9.36 -2.29
C VAL A 56 -2.66 8.82 -1.39
N ILE A 57 -3.40 7.79 -1.82
CA ILE A 57 -4.48 7.19 -1.02
C ILE A 57 -3.92 6.50 0.24
N GLU A 58 -2.79 5.80 0.14
CA GLU A 58 -2.09 5.27 1.32
C GLU A 58 -1.69 6.40 2.29
N GLY A 59 -1.16 7.50 1.76
CA GLY A 59 -0.83 8.69 2.54
C GLY A 59 -2.04 9.26 3.27
N GLN A 60 -3.16 9.44 2.57
CA GLN A 60 -4.42 9.90 3.14
C GLN A 60 -4.95 8.96 4.23
N THR A 61 -4.81 7.64 4.04
CA THR A 61 -5.21 6.65 5.04
C THR A 61 -4.41 6.79 6.34
N ARG A 62 -3.10 7.00 6.24
CA ARG A 62 -2.23 7.25 7.41
C ARG A 62 -2.57 8.56 8.11
N ILE A 63 -2.87 9.60 7.34
CA ILE A 63 -3.33 10.90 7.85
C ILE A 63 -4.64 10.73 8.60
N ALA A 64 -5.63 10.05 8.00
CA ALA A 64 -6.93 9.79 8.62
C ALA A 64 -6.78 9.00 9.94
N ALA A 65 -5.96 7.96 9.97
CA ALA A 65 -5.69 7.19 11.19
C ALA A 65 -5.09 8.05 12.31
N THR A 66 -4.23 9.00 11.96
CA THR A 66 -3.65 9.94 12.94
C THR A 66 -4.67 11.00 13.35
N ALA A 67 -5.49 11.50 12.42
CA ALA A 67 -6.58 12.43 12.73
C ALA A 67 -7.58 11.82 13.72
N HIS A 68 -7.95 10.55 13.56
CA HIS A 68 -8.80 9.84 14.51
C HIS A 68 -8.19 9.77 15.91
N ARG A 69 -6.88 9.47 16.01
CA ARG A 69 -6.16 9.51 17.30
C ARG A 69 -6.20 10.91 17.91
N ASN A 70 -5.88 11.93 17.13
CA ASN A 70 -5.90 13.32 17.60
C ASN A 70 -7.29 13.76 18.08
N VAL A 71 -8.37 13.34 17.42
CA VAL A 71 -9.74 13.63 17.84
C VAL A 71 -10.07 12.94 19.16
N ASN A 72 -9.66 11.68 19.33
CA ASN A 72 -9.87 10.95 20.60
C ASN A 72 -9.08 11.60 21.75
N ASP A 73 -7.86 12.06 21.49
CA ASP A 73 -7.05 12.79 22.47
C ASP A 73 -7.71 14.13 22.83
N ALA A 74 -8.17 14.89 21.84
CA ALA A 74 -8.91 16.12 22.07
C ALA A 74 -10.19 15.89 22.86
N MET A 75 -10.93 14.82 22.57
CA MET A 75 -12.13 14.43 23.32
C MET A 75 -11.80 14.08 24.79
N SER A 76 -10.71 13.34 25.01
CA SER A 76 -10.24 12.99 26.36
C SER A 76 -9.84 14.25 27.15
N MET A 77 -9.20 15.22 26.48
CA MET A 77 -8.87 16.52 27.08
C MET A 77 -10.13 17.31 27.41
N VAL A 78 -11.12 17.36 26.52
CA VAL A 78 -12.40 18.04 26.76
C VAL A 78 -13.13 17.40 27.94
N GLN A 79 -13.22 16.07 28.00
CA GLN A 79 -13.83 15.36 29.14
C GLN A 79 -13.09 15.63 30.45
N THR A 80 -11.75 15.68 30.41
CA THR A 80 -10.94 16.04 31.59
C THR A 80 -11.21 17.48 32.02
N ALA A 81 -11.32 18.40 31.07
CA ALA A 81 -11.66 19.80 31.34
C ALA A 81 -13.09 19.94 31.89
N GLU A 82 -14.06 19.20 31.35
CA GLU A 82 -15.44 19.14 31.85
C GLU A 82 -15.50 18.61 33.30
N GLY A 83 -14.76 17.55 33.61
CA GLY A 83 -14.64 17.03 34.98
C GLY A 83 -14.03 18.07 35.93
N ALA A 84 -12.94 18.72 35.53
CA ALA A 84 -12.31 19.77 36.32
C ALA A 84 -13.23 21.00 36.50
N LEU A 85 -14.01 21.38 35.48
CA LEU A 85 -15.02 22.42 35.58
C LEU A 85 -16.18 22.01 36.49
N GLN A 86 -16.57 20.74 36.50
CA GLN A 86 -17.60 20.23 37.40
C GLN A 86 -17.12 20.23 38.85
N GLU A 87 -15.86 19.89 39.11
CA GLU A 87 -15.22 20.04 40.43
C GLU A 87 -15.09 21.51 40.85
N ALA A 88 -14.71 22.40 39.94
CA ALA A 88 -14.61 23.85 40.25
C ALA A 88 -15.99 24.49 40.45
N ASN A 89 -17.01 24.01 39.73
CA ASN A 89 -18.40 24.38 39.90
C ASN A 89 -19.05 23.65 41.08
N TRP A 90 -18.32 22.80 41.81
CA TRP A 90 -18.77 22.32 43.12
C TRP A 90 -18.94 23.53 44.03
N PRO A 91 -20.17 23.92 44.38
CA PRO A 91 -20.34 25.03 45.28
C PRO A 91 -19.80 24.57 46.63
N HIS A 92 -18.80 25.25 47.17
CA HIS A 92 -18.45 25.14 48.58
C HIS A 92 -19.64 25.64 49.44
N LYS A 93 -20.72 24.85 49.50
CA LYS A 93 -21.80 24.96 50.49
C LYS A 93 -21.51 23.95 51.58
N GLU A 94 -20.72 24.43 52.54
CA GLU A 94 -20.53 23.95 53.90
C GLU A 94 -19.95 22.53 54.11
N PRO A 95 -19.15 22.34 55.18
CA PRO A 95 -18.49 21.08 55.46
C PRO A 95 -19.52 19.97 55.67
N MET A 96 -19.23 18.81 55.08
CA MET A 96 -19.88 17.56 55.46
C MET A 96 -19.66 17.37 56.97
N THR A 97 -20.69 17.62 57.76
CA THR A 97 -20.75 17.21 59.15
C THR A 97 -20.60 15.69 59.22
N PRO A 98 -19.91 15.18 60.26
CA PRO A 98 -19.13 13.93 60.22
C PRO A 98 -19.92 12.66 59.85
#